data_AF-A0A5Q4SJJ0-F1
#
_entry.id   AF-A0A5Q4SJJ0-F1
#
_cell.length_a   1.000
_cell.length_b   1.000
_cell.length_c   1.000
_cell.angle_alpha   90.00
_cell.angle_beta   90.00
_cell.angle_gamma   90.00
#
_symmetry.space_group_name_H-M   'P 1'
#
loop_
_entity.id
_entity.type
_entity.pdbx_description
1 polymer ?
#
loop_
_entity_poly.entity_id
_entity_poly.type
_entity_poly.pdbx_seq_one_letter_code
_entity_poly.pdbx_strand_id
1 'polypeptide(L)'
;MRTADDWSELAALFRRLMPVAHLPTTRPLGRHYDVVITEAGPVGNELLRLMDAIPGGCGPIIADTGRPVLRWVVPPGTGGWWHSRYGTCLSVPWTIPFPPLCHEKPDGPYWLRPFRDDCRVDPEDLAAALDAVRPPQDAHRALAALRDLPGAAAEKQG
;
A
#
# COMPACT_ATOMS: atom_id res chain seq x y z
N MET A 1 -22.96 30.56 -14.94
CA MET A 1 -21.89 30.87 -15.90
C MET A 1 -20.59 30.90 -15.10
N ARG A 2 -19.66 29.95 -15.31
CA ARG A 2 -18.38 29.94 -14.59
C ARG A 2 -17.48 31.04 -15.15
N THR A 3 -16.81 31.80 -14.28
CA THR A 3 -15.98 32.95 -14.66
C THR A 3 -14.60 32.50 -15.16
N ALA A 4 -13.83 33.40 -15.79
CA ALA A 4 -12.46 33.09 -16.21
C ALA A 4 -11.53 32.73 -15.02
N ASP A 5 -11.84 33.27 -13.84
CA ASP A 5 -11.12 32.97 -12.59
C ASP A 5 -11.41 31.53 -12.12
N ASP A 6 -12.67 31.07 -12.20
CA ASP A 6 -13.04 29.68 -11.88
C ASP A 6 -12.27 28.66 -12.74
N TRP A 7 -12.07 28.96 -14.04
CA TRP A 7 -11.32 28.10 -14.94
C TRP A 7 -9.81 28.10 -14.66
N SER A 8 -9.28 29.24 -14.22
CA SER A 8 -7.86 29.38 -13.88
C SER A 8 -7.53 28.65 -12.57
N GLU A 9 -8.40 28.73 -11.56
CA GLU A 9 -8.30 27.97 -10.32
C GLU A 9 -8.41 26.47 -10.57
N LEU A 10 -9.36 26.05 -11.41
CA LEU A 10 -9.50 24.65 -11.79
C LEU A 10 -8.25 24.14 -12.53
N ALA A 11 -7.70 24.91 -13.48
CA ALA A 11 -6.47 24.55 -14.17
C ALA A 11 -5.26 24.47 -13.22
N ALA A 12 -5.18 25.36 -12.23
CA ALA A 12 -4.15 25.30 -11.19
C ALA A 12 -4.31 24.06 -10.29
N LEU A 13 -5.54 23.70 -9.92
CA LEU A 13 -5.84 22.48 -9.17
C LEU A 13 -5.45 21.24 -9.98
N PHE A 14 -5.85 21.15 -11.25
CA PHE A 14 -5.47 20.06 -12.14
C PHE A 14 -3.95 19.93 -12.24
N ARG A 15 -3.22 21.03 -12.51
CA ARG A 15 -1.74 21.00 -12.55
C ARG A 15 -1.10 20.54 -11.25
N ARG A 16 -1.70 20.83 -10.10
CA ARG A 16 -1.23 20.34 -8.79
C ARG A 16 -1.54 18.85 -8.57
N LEU A 17 -2.66 18.37 -9.07
CA LEU A 17 -3.10 16.98 -8.90
C LEU A 17 -2.50 16.01 -9.93
N MET A 18 -2.17 16.49 -11.12
CA MET A 18 -1.60 15.68 -12.22
C MET A 18 -0.33 14.91 -11.81
N PRO A 19 0.66 15.51 -11.11
CA PRO A 19 1.82 14.75 -10.64
C PRO A 19 1.43 13.60 -9.69
N VAL A 20 0.46 13.79 -8.80
CA VAL A 20 -0.03 12.74 -7.89
C VAL A 20 -0.77 11.64 -8.67
N ALA A 21 -1.49 12.04 -9.72
CA ALA A 21 -2.21 11.10 -10.57
C ALA A 21 -1.26 10.23 -11.40
N HIS A 22 -0.12 10.76 -11.85
CA HIS A 22 0.71 10.13 -12.89
C HIS A 22 2.14 9.74 -12.49
N LEU A 23 2.67 10.22 -11.37
CA LEU A 23 4.04 9.91 -10.94
C LEU A 23 4.04 9.21 -9.58
N PRO A 24 4.87 8.15 -9.40
CA PRO A 24 5.05 7.55 -8.10
C PRO A 24 5.67 8.56 -7.13
N THR A 25 5.17 8.61 -5.90
CA THR A 25 5.72 9.48 -4.85
C THR A 25 6.04 8.66 -3.62
N THR A 26 7.07 9.04 -2.88
CA THR A 26 7.35 8.39 -1.59
C THR A 26 6.47 9.02 -0.51
N ARG A 27 5.81 8.18 0.31
CA ARG A 27 4.91 8.63 1.38
C ARG A 27 5.30 8.03 2.73
N PRO A 28 5.26 8.81 3.83
CA PRO A 28 5.49 8.30 5.17
C PRO A 28 4.31 7.46 5.67
N LEU A 29 4.62 6.40 6.41
CA LEU A 29 3.64 5.57 7.11
C LEU A 29 3.23 6.16 8.47
N GLY A 30 2.16 5.61 9.06
CA GLY A 30 1.66 5.90 10.40
C GLY A 30 0.85 7.18 10.58
N ARG A 31 0.84 8.10 9.60
CA ARG A 31 -0.08 9.25 9.64
C ARG A 31 -1.45 8.96 9.03
N HIS A 32 -1.46 8.35 7.84
CA HIS A 32 -2.69 8.12 7.07
C HIS A 32 -3.00 6.64 6.86
N TYR A 33 -1.98 5.80 6.93
CA TYR A 33 -2.07 4.37 6.81
C TYR A 33 -0.74 3.74 7.27
N ASP A 34 -0.81 2.49 7.68
CA ASP A 34 0.32 1.58 7.76
C ASP A 34 0.24 0.57 6.60
N VAL A 35 1.22 -0.32 6.49
CA VAL A 35 1.20 -1.38 5.48
C VAL A 35 1.59 -2.71 6.08
N VAL A 36 0.76 -3.74 5.85
CA VAL A 36 1.17 -5.13 6.05
C VAL A 36 1.81 -5.64 4.75
N ILE A 37 2.95 -6.29 4.87
CA ILE A 37 3.67 -6.94 3.77
C ILE A 37 3.43 -8.45 3.87
N THR A 38 3.02 -9.04 2.75
CA THR A 38 2.94 -10.49 2.54
C THR A 38 3.63 -10.89 1.25
N GLU A 39 3.84 -12.18 1.06
CA GLU A 39 4.29 -12.72 -0.22
C GLU A 39 3.20 -12.54 -1.30
N ALA A 40 3.63 -12.34 -2.55
CA ALA A 40 2.76 -12.42 -3.71
C ALA A 40 2.67 -13.87 -4.23
N GLY A 41 2.38 -14.07 -5.53
CA GLY A 41 2.34 -15.40 -6.15
C GLY A 41 1.15 -16.25 -5.68
N PRO A 42 1.27 -17.59 -5.63
CA PRO A 42 0.15 -18.48 -5.28
C PRO A 42 -0.43 -18.19 -3.90
N VAL A 43 0.42 -17.92 -2.91
CA VAL A 43 0.01 -17.53 -1.55
C VAL A 43 -0.74 -16.21 -1.57
N GLY A 44 -0.17 -15.19 -2.21
CA GLY A 44 -0.82 -13.89 -2.35
C GLY A 44 -2.16 -13.95 -3.09
N ASN A 45 -2.26 -14.79 -4.12
CA ASN A 45 -3.50 -15.01 -4.87
C ASN A 45 -4.60 -15.63 -4.00
N GLU A 46 -4.24 -16.59 -3.14
CA GLU A 46 -5.19 -17.19 -2.21
C GLU A 46 -5.63 -16.20 -1.12
N LEU A 47 -4.70 -15.40 -0.59
CA LEU A 47 -5.04 -14.30 0.34
C LEU A 47 -6.00 -13.30 -0.31
N LEU A 48 -5.73 -12.89 -1.55
CA LEU A 48 -6.63 -11.99 -2.30
C LEU A 48 -8.01 -12.61 -2.44
N ARG A 49 -8.11 -13.90 -2.80
CA ARG A 49 -9.39 -14.61 -2.94
C ARG A 49 -10.19 -14.62 -1.63
N LEU A 50 -9.53 -14.86 -0.49
CA LEU A 50 -10.18 -14.85 0.82
C LEU A 50 -10.62 -13.43 1.22
N MET A 51 -9.75 -12.44 1.04
CA MET A 51 -10.04 -11.06 1.43
C MET A 51 -11.09 -10.40 0.51
N ASP A 52 -11.12 -10.73 -0.78
CA ASP A 52 -12.16 -10.25 -1.72
C ASP A 52 -13.55 -10.80 -1.38
N ALA A 53 -13.64 -11.92 -0.66
CA ALA A 53 -14.91 -12.54 -0.27
C ALA A 53 -15.57 -11.84 0.94
N ILE A 54 -14.86 -10.94 1.63
CA ILE A 54 -15.37 -10.21 2.78
C ILE A 54 -16.35 -9.12 2.31
N PRO A 55 -17.49 -8.91 2.99
CA PRO A 55 -18.39 -7.82 2.67
C PRO A 55 -17.68 -6.46 2.68
N GLY A 56 -17.73 -5.73 1.57
CA GLY A 56 -17.00 -4.47 1.38
C GLY A 56 -15.69 -4.62 0.57
N GLY A 57 -15.24 -5.86 0.35
CA GLY A 57 -14.07 -6.21 -0.45
C GLY A 57 -12.74 -6.00 0.29
N CYS A 58 -11.64 -6.43 -0.35
CA CYS A 58 -10.32 -6.13 0.18
C CYS A 58 -9.97 -4.67 -0.17
N GLY A 59 -9.55 -3.89 0.83
CA GLY A 59 -9.15 -2.50 0.66
C GLY A 59 -7.95 -2.29 -0.29
N PRO A 60 -7.26 -1.14 -0.23
CA PRO A 60 -6.19 -0.86 -1.17
C PRO A 60 -5.01 -1.83 -1.02
N ILE A 61 -4.51 -2.33 -2.15
CA ILE A 61 -3.35 -3.23 -2.18
C ILE A 61 -2.39 -2.74 -3.26
N ILE A 62 -1.13 -2.59 -2.87
CA ILE A 62 -0.03 -2.26 -3.77
C ILE A 62 0.73 -3.53 -4.12
N ALA A 63 0.92 -3.79 -5.40
CA ALA A 63 1.82 -4.81 -5.92
C ALA A 63 2.99 -4.13 -6.65
N ASP A 64 4.03 -4.89 -6.98
CA ASP A 64 5.23 -4.39 -7.66
C ASP A 64 5.68 -5.43 -8.68
N THR A 65 5.87 -5.04 -9.94
CA THR A 65 6.28 -5.96 -11.01
C THR A 65 7.66 -6.56 -10.81
N GLY A 66 8.53 -5.89 -10.03
CA GLY A 66 9.90 -6.34 -9.74
C GLY A 66 10.09 -7.01 -8.38
N ARG A 67 9.05 -7.08 -7.53
CA ARG A 67 9.15 -7.66 -6.18
C ARG A 67 7.96 -8.58 -5.90
N PRO A 68 8.19 -9.83 -5.44
CA PRO A 68 7.13 -10.80 -5.19
C PRO A 68 6.42 -10.52 -3.85
N VAL A 69 5.96 -9.29 -3.63
CA VAL A 69 5.33 -8.87 -2.37
C VAL A 69 4.03 -8.13 -2.62
N LEU A 70 3.07 -8.30 -1.71
CA LEU A 70 1.86 -7.50 -1.62
C LEU A 70 1.96 -6.57 -0.42
N ARG A 71 1.47 -5.34 -0.59
CA ARG A 71 1.42 -4.30 0.43
C ARG A 71 -0.02 -3.91 0.68
N TRP A 72 -0.58 -4.43 1.75
CA TRP A 72 -1.96 -4.23 2.18
C TRP A 72 -2.05 -2.92 2.97
N VAL A 73 -2.83 -1.96 2.48
CA VAL A 73 -2.95 -0.65 3.13
C VAL A 73 -3.95 -0.76 4.28
N VAL A 74 -3.44 -0.67 5.51
CA VAL A 74 -4.18 -0.83 6.76
C VAL A 74 -4.30 0.50 7.50
N PRO A 75 -5.18 0.65 8.51
CA PRO A 75 -5.27 1.86 9.30
C PRO A 75 -3.92 2.30 9.92
N PRO A 76 -3.71 3.60 10.16
CA PRO A 76 -2.50 4.06 10.85
C PRO A 76 -2.46 3.57 12.30
N GLY A 77 -1.27 3.22 12.78
CA GLY A 77 -1.06 2.71 14.15
C GLY A 77 -1.19 1.19 14.28
N THR A 78 -1.60 0.49 13.22
CA THR A 78 -1.65 -0.98 13.16
C THR A 78 -0.30 -1.60 13.52
N GLY A 79 0.82 -0.99 13.12
CA GLY A 79 2.15 -1.50 13.45
C GLY A 79 2.48 -1.58 14.96
N GLY A 80 1.72 -0.88 15.82
CA GLY A 80 1.93 -0.91 17.27
C GLY A 80 1.31 -2.11 17.99
N TRP A 81 0.34 -2.80 17.36
CA TRP A 81 -0.42 -3.87 18.02
C TRP A 81 -0.62 -5.11 17.16
N TRP A 82 -0.53 -4.99 15.84
CA TRP A 82 -0.74 -6.11 14.93
C TRP A 82 0.50 -6.96 14.79
N HIS A 83 0.34 -8.26 15.02
CA HIS A 83 1.41 -9.24 14.98
C HIS A 83 0.93 -10.49 14.23
N SER A 84 1.75 -10.99 13.32
CA SER A 84 1.48 -12.22 12.57
C SER A 84 2.76 -13.04 12.41
N ARG A 85 2.60 -14.36 12.28
CA ARG A 85 3.70 -15.29 11.94
C ARG A 85 4.00 -15.32 10.44
N TYR A 86 3.13 -14.72 9.64
CA TYR A 86 3.09 -14.90 8.18
C TYR A 86 3.09 -13.56 7.41
N GLY A 87 2.94 -12.44 8.11
CA GLY A 87 2.98 -11.10 7.52
C GLY A 87 3.69 -10.10 8.43
N THR A 88 4.21 -9.02 7.84
CA THR A 88 5.01 -8.03 8.55
C THR A 88 4.39 -6.66 8.40
N CYS A 89 4.01 -6.00 9.50
CA CYS A 89 3.53 -4.62 9.46
C CYS A 89 4.69 -3.62 9.46
N LEU A 90 4.64 -2.66 8.55
CA LEU A 90 5.44 -1.45 8.51
C LEU A 90 4.60 -0.26 8.96
N SER A 91 5.18 0.57 9.82
CA SER A 91 4.59 1.83 10.29
C SER A 91 5.67 2.92 10.34
N VAL A 92 5.53 3.97 11.14
CA VAL A 92 6.62 4.92 11.42
C VAL A 92 7.92 4.18 11.82
N PRO A 93 9.11 4.71 11.46
CA PRO A 93 9.38 5.92 10.68
C PRO A 93 9.47 5.65 9.15
N TRP A 94 8.95 4.53 8.67
CA TRP A 94 9.17 4.06 7.32
C TRP A 94 8.44 4.90 6.27
N THR A 95 8.99 4.90 5.07
CA THR A 95 8.35 5.45 3.87
C THR A 95 8.24 4.37 2.81
N ILE A 96 7.20 4.44 1.98
CA ILE A 96 7.02 3.52 0.85
C ILE A 96 6.69 4.27 -0.43
N PRO A 97 6.97 3.68 -1.61
CA PRO A 97 6.42 4.16 -2.86
C PRO A 97 4.88 4.09 -2.81
N PHE A 98 4.24 5.22 -3.05
CA PHE A 98 2.82 5.37 -3.29
C PHE A 98 2.59 5.41 -4.79
N PRO A 99 1.91 4.40 -5.37
CA PRO A 99 1.71 4.34 -6.81
C PRO A 99 0.90 5.52 -7.34
N PRO A 100 1.11 5.90 -8.63
CA PRO A 100 0.20 6.79 -9.33
C PRO A 100 -1.25 6.32 -9.20
N LEU A 101 -2.20 7.26 -9.10
CA LEU A 101 -3.63 6.92 -9.06
C LEU A 101 -4.17 6.51 -10.44
N CYS A 102 -3.49 6.86 -11.53
CA CYS A 102 -3.87 6.41 -12.87
C CYS A 102 -3.65 4.90 -13.04
N HIS A 103 -4.63 4.22 -13.61
CA HIS A 103 -4.73 2.76 -13.66
C HIS A 103 -3.91 2.05 -14.76
N GLU A 104 -3.05 2.76 -15.49
CA GLU A 104 -2.15 2.09 -16.44
C GLU A 104 -1.08 1.34 -15.64
N LYS A 105 -0.96 0.02 -15.85
CA LYS A 105 0.02 -0.82 -15.16
C LYS A 105 1.44 -0.36 -15.56
N PRO A 106 2.15 0.39 -14.71
CA PRO A 106 3.45 0.94 -15.06
C PRO A 106 4.57 -0.04 -14.69
N ASP A 107 5.80 0.30 -15.08
CA ASP A 107 6.99 -0.32 -14.49
C ASP A 107 7.09 0.10 -13.01
N GLY A 108 7.09 -0.87 -12.09
CA GLY A 108 7.20 -0.65 -10.64
C GLY A 108 5.90 -0.82 -9.85
N PRO A 109 5.75 -0.15 -8.71
CA PRO A 109 4.59 -0.28 -7.83
C PRO A 109 3.28 0.20 -8.48
N TYR A 110 2.21 -0.58 -8.32
CA TYR A 110 0.88 -0.29 -8.87
C TYR A 110 -0.23 -0.72 -7.91
N TRP A 111 -1.40 -0.09 -8.05
CA TRP A 111 -2.61 -0.49 -7.32
C TRP A 111 -3.18 -1.78 -7.91
N LEU A 112 -2.95 -2.91 -7.23
CA LEU A 112 -3.61 -4.17 -7.55
C LEU A 112 -5.09 -4.15 -7.14
N ARG A 113 -5.39 -3.41 -6.06
CA ARG A 113 -6.74 -2.98 -5.70
C ARG A 113 -6.70 -1.46 -5.53
N PRO A 114 -7.65 -0.72 -6.11
CA PRO A 114 -7.59 0.74 -6.17
C PRO A 114 -7.46 1.38 -4.79
N PHE A 115 -6.72 2.49 -4.72
CA PHE A 115 -6.77 3.35 -3.54
C PHE A 115 -8.15 3.98 -3.41
N ARG A 116 -8.71 3.84 -2.21
CA ARG A 116 -9.96 4.45 -1.80
C ARG A 116 -9.72 5.12 -0.45
N ASP A 117 -10.05 6.39 -0.32
CA ASP A 117 -9.81 7.13 0.92
C ASP A 117 -10.66 6.60 2.09
N ASP A 118 -11.88 6.16 1.78
CA ASP A 118 -12.90 5.62 2.69
C ASP A 118 -12.68 4.16 3.12
N CYS A 119 -11.73 3.45 2.51
CA CYS A 119 -11.56 2.01 2.70
C CYS A 119 -10.10 1.65 3.03
N ARG A 120 -9.92 0.82 4.06
CA ARG A 120 -8.63 0.20 4.42
C ARG A 120 -8.84 -1.29 4.58
N VAL A 121 -7.77 -2.06 4.42
CA VAL A 121 -7.79 -3.48 4.76
C VAL A 121 -7.93 -3.61 6.27
N ASP A 122 -8.91 -4.38 6.74
CA ASP A 122 -9.05 -4.69 8.15
C ASP A 122 -7.88 -5.60 8.60
N PRO A 123 -7.09 -5.21 9.62
CA PRO A 123 -5.95 -6.00 10.05
C PRO A 123 -6.32 -7.36 10.65
N GLU A 124 -7.46 -7.48 11.33
CA GLU A 124 -7.88 -8.74 11.96
C GLU A 124 -8.33 -9.75 10.90
N ASP A 125 -9.11 -9.29 9.91
CA ASP A 125 -9.49 -10.13 8.76
C ASP A 125 -8.26 -10.62 7.98
N LEU A 126 -7.27 -9.73 7.76
CA LEU A 126 -6.03 -10.12 7.11
C LEU A 126 -5.24 -11.13 7.93
N ALA A 127 -5.22 -11.01 9.26
CA ALA A 127 -4.58 -11.98 10.14
C ALA A 127 -5.28 -13.35 10.06
N ALA A 128 -6.61 -13.36 10.08
CA ALA A 128 -7.41 -14.59 9.95
C ALA A 128 -7.16 -15.28 8.60
N ALA A 129 -7.09 -14.52 7.50
CA ALA A 129 -6.76 -15.05 6.19
C ALA A 129 -5.33 -15.64 6.15
N LEU A 130 -4.36 -14.98 6.76
CA LEU A 130 -2.98 -15.47 6.87
C LEU A 130 -2.90 -16.79 7.66
N ASP A 131 -3.66 -16.91 8.76
CA ASP A 131 -3.70 -18.13 9.57
C ASP A 131 -4.43 -19.30 8.89
N ALA A 132 -5.35 -18.99 7.97
CA ALA A 132 -6.00 -19.99 7.11
C ALA A 132 -5.06 -20.50 6.01
N VAL A 133 -4.34 -19.60 5.34
CA VAL A 133 -3.43 -19.95 4.23
C VAL A 133 -2.14 -20.61 4.74
N ARG A 134 -1.62 -20.16 5.89
CA ARG A 134 -0.35 -20.61 6.49
C ARG A 134 0.83 -20.61 5.51
N PRO A 135 1.23 -19.43 5.00
CA PRO A 135 2.40 -19.31 4.13
C PRO A 135 3.67 -20.00 4.69
N PRO A 136 4.55 -20.53 3.82
CA PRO A 136 5.84 -21.08 4.25
C PRO A 136 6.66 -20.07 5.07
N GLN A 137 7.23 -20.50 6.19
CA GLN A 137 7.94 -19.60 7.13
C GLN A 137 9.20 -18.97 6.55
N ASP A 138 9.89 -19.64 5.63
CA ASP A 138 11.13 -19.14 5.03
C ASP A 138 10.89 -17.89 4.17
N ALA A 139 9.77 -17.86 3.43
CA ALA A 139 9.35 -16.69 2.66
C ALA A 139 9.06 -15.50 3.60
N HIS A 140 8.39 -15.76 4.73
CA HIS A 140 8.09 -14.72 5.71
C HIS A 140 9.35 -14.13 6.35
N ARG A 141 10.36 -14.94 6.68
CA ARG A 141 11.63 -14.45 7.21
C ARG A 141 12.35 -13.52 6.23
N ALA A 142 12.30 -13.81 4.93
CA ALA A 142 12.85 -12.93 3.89
C ALA A 142 12.09 -11.58 3.80
N LEU A 143 10.77 -11.58 4.01
CA LEU A 143 9.97 -10.34 4.07
C LEU A 143 10.29 -9.51 5.31
N ALA A 144 10.51 -10.15 6.46
CA ALA A 144 10.90 -9.46 7.68
C ALA A 144 12.22 -8.69 7.49
N ALA A 145 13.17 -9.18 6.70
CA ALA A 145 14.39 -8.45 6.39
C ALA A 145 14.15 -7.13 5.60
N LEU A 146 13.00 -6.99 4.92
CA LEU A 146 12.62 -5.73 4.27
C LEU A 146 12.27 -4.63 5.30
N ARG A 147 11.97 -4.97 6.56
CA ARG A 147 11.87 -4.01 7.66
C ARG A 147 13.21 -3.38 8.02
N ASP A 148 14.33 -3.97 7.65
CA ASP A 148 15.65 -3.50 8.10
C ASP A 148 16.37 -2.67 7.02
N LEU A 149 15.76 -2.53 5.83
CA LEU A 149 16.31 -1.74 4.72
C LEU A 149 15.96 -0.27 4.90
N PRO A 150 16.89 0.63 5.29
CA PRO A 150 16.61 2.03 5.60
C PRO A 150 15.77 2.69 4.51
N GLY A 151 14.63 3.28 4.91
CA GLY A 151 13.79 4.10 4.05
C GLY A 151 14.66 5.25 3.56
N ALA A 152 14.66 5.46 2.23
CA ALA A 152 15.52 6.39 1.52
C ALA A 152 15.86 7.60 2.40
N ALA A 153 17.17 7.72 2.70
CA ALA A 153 17.73 8.82 3.45
C ALA A 153 17.04 10.10 3.00
N ALA A 154 16.42 10.80 3.96
CA ALA A 154 15.96 12.15 3.76
C ALA A 154 17.10 12.90 3.07
N GLU A 155 16.91 13.25 1.81
CA GLU A 155 17.75 14.21 1.11
C GLU A 155 17.67 15.50 1.91
N LYS A 156 18.63 15.68 2.82
CA LYS A 156 19.02 17.00 3.29
C LYS A 156 19.69 17.69 2.10
N GLN A 157 18.92 18.46 1.35
CA GLN A 157 19.45 19.44 0.42
C GLN A 157 19.36 20.83 1.04
N GLY A 158 20.51 21.49 1.17
CA GLY A 158 20.66 22.94 1.23
C GLY A 158 20.52 23.57 2.61
#